data_AF-A0A6A7ZVK6-F1
#
_entry.id   AF-A0A6A7ZVK6-F1
#
_cell.length_a   1.000
_cell.length_b   1.000
_cell.length_c   1.000
_cell.angle_alpha   90.00
_cell.angle_beta   90.00
_cell.angle_gamma   90.00
#
_symmetry.space_group_name_H-M   'P 1'
#
loop_
_entity.id
_entity.type
_entity.pdbx_description
1 polymer ?
#
loop_
_entity_poly.entity_id
_entity_poly.type
_entity_poly.pdbx_seq_one_letter_code
_entity_poly.pdbx_strand_id
1 'polypeptide(L)'
;MRVINIAIAAALIAGASYAYAQQMSSEEFVAMAASSDLFEVQSGQLAAKNSKEASVQQFAEMMVADHTKASQELKVAAGEAKVTVPTQMIDRHAAQLQSKRSFPCAFSR
;
A
#
# COMPACT_ATOMS: atom_id res chain seq x y z
N MET A 1 45.57 31.66 -25.15
CA MET A 1 44.72 32.87 -25.23
C MET A 1 43.73 32.67 -26.36
N ARG A 2 42.42 32.81 -26.08
CA ARG A 2 41.27 32.96 -27.01
C ARG A 2 40.86 31.72 -27.83
N VAL A 3 39.90 30.91 -27.36
CA VAL A 3 38.45 30.96 -27.66
C VAL A 3 38.07 31.32 -29.10
N ILE A 4 37.41 30.40 -29.81
CA ILE A 4 36.39 30.70 -30.82
C ILE A 4 35.21 29.78 -30.53
N ASN A 5 34.15 30.38 -29.97
CA ASN A 5 32.86 29.76 -29.73
C ASN A 5 32.12 29.61 -31.07
N ILE A 6 31.74 28.39 -31.44
CA ILE A 6 30.68 28.16 -32.43
C ILE A 6 29.39 27.91 -31.64
N ALA A 7 28.55 28.94 -31.61
CA ALA A 7 27.15 28.81 -31.25
C ALA A 7 26.42 28.03 -32.36
N ILE A 8 25.59 27.06 -31.98
CA ILE A 8 24.24 26.77 -32.50
C ILE A 8 23.68 25.64 -31.63
N ALA A 9 22.58 25.92 -30.92
CA ALA A 9 21.43 25.02 -30.88
C ALA A 9 20.26 25.78 -30.26
N ALA A 10 19.40 26.26 -31.16
CA ALA A 10 18.04 26.65 -30.84
C ALA A 10 17.28 25.47 -30.23
N ALA A 11 16.52 25.72 -29.16
CA ALA A 11 15.13 25.30 -29.04
C ALA A 11 14.60 25.77 -27.68
N LEU A 12 13.75 26.79 -27.71
CA LEU A 12 12.72 27.01 -26.71
C LEU A 12 11.82 25.76 -26.72
N ILE A 13 11.98 24.86 -25.75
CA ILE A 13 10.96 23.84 -25.47
C ILE A 13 10.16 24.33 -24.28
N ALA A 14 8.92 24.67 -24.59
CA ALA A 14 7.85 25.01 -23.66
C ALA A 14 7.68 23.95 -22.57
N GLY A 15 7.34 24.43 -21.37
CA GLY A 15 6.78 23.71 -20.23
C GLY A 15 6.78 22.19 -20.28
N ALA A 16 7.86 21.57 -19.81
CA ALA A 16 7.76 20.27 -19.18
C ALA A 16 7.75 20.48 -17.67
N SER A 17 6.54 20.50 -17.08
CA SER A 17 6.41 20.27 -15.65
C SER A 17 6.90 18.86 -15.39
N TYR A 18 8.17 18.70 -15.01
CA TYR A 18 8.65 17.44 -14.47
C TYR A 18 7.85 17.21 -13.19
N ALA A 19 6.85 16.33 -13.28
CA ALA A 19 6.18 15.83 -12.10
C ALA A 19 7.26 15.13 -11.27
N TYR A 20 7.67 15.75 -10.17
CA TYR A 20 8.48 15.09 -9.17
C TYR A 20 7.64 13.95 -8.61
N ALA A 21 7.87 12.72 -9.07
CA ALA A 21 7.36 11.55 -8.38
C ALA A 21 7.97 11.56 -6.97
N GLN A 22 7.12 11.55 -5.94
CA GLN A 22 7.58 11.33 -4.57
C GLN A 22 8.19 9.93 -4.52
N GLN A 23 9.50 9.87 -4.34
CA GLN A 23 10.22 8.61 -4.25
C GLN A 23 10.13 8.11 -2.80
N MET A 24 9.46 6.97 -2.63
CA MET A 24 9.33 6.27 -1.34
C MET A 24 10.57 5.38 -1.12
N SER A 25 11.08 5.31 0.11
CA SER A 25 12.15 4.36 0.43
C SER A 25 11.63 2.92 0.48
N SER A 26 12.53 1.95 0.38
CA SER A 26 12.18 0.54 0.53
C SER A 26 11.57 0.24 1.91
N GLU A 27 12.10 0.87 2.96
CA GLU A 27 11.60 0.74 4.34
C GLU A 27 10.20 1.30 4.48
N GLU A 28 9.95 2.49 3.93
CA GLU A 28 8.63 3.12 3.93
C GLU A 28 7.63 2.26 3.17
N PHE A 29 8.01 1.75 2.00
CA PHE A 29 7.15 0.87 1.21
C PHE A 29 6.81 -0.42 1.96
N VAL A 30 7.81 -1.11 2.52
CA VAL A 30 7.60 -2.35 3.28
C VAL A 30 6.73 -2.11 4.51
N ALA A 31 6.94 -1.01 5.24
CA ALA A 31 6.12 -0.66 6.39
C ALA A 31 4.66 -0.38 5.99
N MET A 32 4.45 0.37 4.91
CA MET A 32 3.11 0.68 4.40
C MET A 32 2.39 -0.56 3.89
N ALA A 33 3.06 -1.41 3.11
CA ALA A 33 2.51 -2.63 2.54
C ALA A 33 2.15 -3.66 3.63
N ALA A 34 3.06 -3.94 4.56
CA ALA A 34 2.81 -4.86 5.67
C ALA A 34 1.65 -4.40 6.56
N SER A 35 1.59 -3.09 6.82
CA SER A 35 0.50 -2.47 7.57
C SER A 35 -0.83 -2.53 6.82
N SER A 36 -0.83 -2.34 5.49
CA SER A 36 -2.03 -2.44 4.65
C SER A 36 -2.60 -3.86 4.64
N ASP A 37 -1.77 -4.86 4.34
CA ASP A 37 -2.20 -6.24 4.31
C ASP A 37 -2.76 -6.69 5.66
N LEU A 38 -2.09 -6.34 6.76
CA LEU A 38 -2.59 -6.68 8.10
C LEU A 38 -3.96 -6.04 8.36
N PHE A 39 -4.18 -4.82 7.86
CA PHE A 39 -5.46 -4.13 7.95
C PHE A 39 -6.53 -4.81 7.09
N GLU A 40 -6.20 -5.21 5.87
CA GLU A 40 -7.10 -5.87 4.93
C GLU A 40 -7.48 -7.26 5.42
N VAL A 41 -6.53 -8.03 5.96
CA VAL A 41 -6.78 -9.32 6.62
C VAL A 41 -7.74 -9.16 7.79
N GLN A 42 -7.48 -8.24 8.72
CA GLN A 42 -8.35 -8.07 9.89
C GLN A 42 -9.73 -7.49 9.51
N SER A 43 -9.78 -6.62 8.51
CA SER A 43 -11.05 -6.10 7.98
C SER A 43 -11.85 -7.17 7.25
N GLY A 44 -11.20 -8.03 6.46
CA GLY A 44 -11.81 -9.17 5.79
C GLY A 44 -12.38 -10.17 6.78
N GLN A 45 -11.64 -10.51 7.83
CA GLN A 45 -12.14 -11.36 8.92
C GLN A 45 -13.39 -10.78 9.59
N LEU A 46 -13.43 -9.46 9.80
CA LEU A 46 -14.61 -8.79 10.35
C LEU A 46 -15.80 -8.87 9.38
N ALA A 47 -15.57 -8.69 8.08
CA ALA A 47 -16.60 -8.78 7.05
C ALA A 47 -17.16 -10.20 6.92
N ALA A 48 -16.29 -11.22 6.88
CA ALA A 48 -16.69 -12.63 6.85
C ALA A 48 -17.52 -13.01 8.10
N LYS A 49 -17.13 -12.51 9.27
CA LYS A 49 -17.87 -12.76 10.53
C LYS A 49 -19.23 -12.07 10.60
N ASN A 50 -19.33 -10.85 10.09
CA ASN A 50 -20.49 -9.98 10.33
C ASN A 50 -21.51 -9.98 9.19
N SER A 51 -21.12 -10.36 7.97
CA SER A 51 -22.03 -10.40 6.83
C SER A 51 -23.03 -11.55 6.94
N LYS A 52 -24.25 -11.33 6.45
CA LYS A 52 -25.26 -12.39 6.24
C LYS A 52 -25.33 -12.87 4.80
N GLU A 53 -24.73 -12.12 3.87
CA GLU A 53 -24.71 -12.44 2.45
C GLU A 53 -23.56 -13.40 2.14
N ALA A 54 -23.87 -14.57 1.61
CA ALA A 54 -22.89 -15.62 1.33
C ALA A 54 -21.80 -15.16 0.35
N SER A 55 -22.17 -14.36 -0.66
CA SER A 55 -21.22 -13.81 -1.64
C SER A 55 -20.17 -12.91 -1.00
N VAL A 56 -20.58 -12.14 0.01
CA VAL A 56 -19.69 -11.23 0.75
C VAL A 56 -18.77 -12.02 1.67
N GLN A 57 -19.28 -13.05 2.34
CA GLN A 57 -18.45 -13.93 3.17
C GLN A 57 -17.36 -14.59 2.34
N GLN A 58 -17.72 -15.18 1.19
CA GLN A 58 -16.77 -15.81 0.27
C GLN A 58 -15.73 -14.83 -0.26
N PHE A 59 -16.16 -13.62 -0.67
CA PHE A 59 -15.23 -12.59 -1.10
C PHE A 59 -14.28 -12.17 0.03
N ALA A 60 -14.79 -12.00 1.26
CA ALA A 60 -13.99 -11.65 2.41
C ALA A 60 -12.97 -12.74 2.77
N GLU A 61 -13.34 -14.02 2.68
CA GLU A 61 -12.43 -15.15 2.87
C GLU A 61 -11.32 -15.18 1.83
N MET A 62 -11.66 -14.94 0.56
CA MET A 62 -10.67 -14.81 -0.52
C MET A 62 -9.69 -13.67 -0.25
N MET A 63 -10.19 -12.48 0.14
CA MET A 63 -9.33 -11.34 0.51
C MET A 63 -8.38 -11.69 1.67
N VAL A 64 -8.88 -12.40 2.70
CA VAL A 64 -8.02 -12.84 3.82
C VAL A 64 -6.92 -13.76 3.33
N ALA A 65 -7.24 -14.73 2.47
CA ALA A 65 -6.26 -15.67 1.94
C ALA A 65 -5.20 -14.96 1.09
N ASP A 66 -5.62 -14.13 0.15
CA ASP A 66 -4.73 -13.46 -0.80
C ASP A 66 -3.80 -12.46 -0.11
N HIS A 67 -4.32 -11.62 0.78
CA HIS A 67 -3.48 -10.67 1.52
C HIS A 67 -2.58 -11.34 2.56
N THR A 68 -3.01 -12.46 3.15
CA THR A 68 -2.12 -13.25 4.02
C THR A 68 -0.95 -13.82 3.21
N LYS A 69 -1.20 -14.31 2.00
CA LYS A 69 -0.16 -14.80 1.10
C LYS A 69 0.77 -13.66 0.65
N ALA A 70 0.21 -12.52 0.23
CA ALA A 70 0.99 -11.34 -0.14
C ALA A 70 1.91 -10.88 1.00
N SER A 71 1.42 -10.87 2.24
CA SER A 71 2.24 -10.57 3.42
C SER A 71 3.38 -11.55 3.66
N GLN A 72 3.21 -12.83 3.32
CA GLN A 72 4.27 -13.83 3.43
C GLN A 72 5.33 -13.60 2.34
N GLU A 73 4.90 -13.34 1.11
CA GLU A 73 5.79 -13.02 -0.02
C GLU A 73 6.58 -11.72 0.23
N LEU A 74 5.92 -10.69 0.77
CA LEU A 74 6.57 -9.44 1.19
C LEU A 74 7.67 -9.71 2.23
N LYS A 75 7.44 -10.59 3.20
CA LYS A 75 8.45 -10.94 4.21
C LYS A 75 9.67 -11.63 3.60
N VAL A 76 9.47 -12.50 2.62
CA VAL A 76 10.57 -13.14 1.88
C VAL A 76 11.36 -12.09 1.12
N ALA A 77 10.69 -11.28 0.30
CA ALA A 77 11.34 -10.25 -0.52
C ALA A 77 12.08 -9.19 0.34
N ALA A 78 11.47 -8.74 1.43
CA ALA A 78 12.10 -7.81 2.36
C ALA A 78 13.33 -8.44 3.05
N GLY A 79 13.26 -9.73 3.40
CA GLY A 79 14.40 -10.47 3.93
C GLY A 79 15.59 -10.52 2.96
N GLU A 80 15.33 -10.80 1.68
CA GLU A 80 16.36 -10.77 0.63
C GLU A 80 16.96 -9.36 0.45
N ALA A 81 16.11 -8.33 0.53
CA ALA A 81 16.52 -6.94 0.48
C ALA A 81 17.16 -6.41 1.79
N LYS A 82 17.21 -7.23 2.85
CA LYS A 82 17.68 -6.85 4.20
C LYS A 82 16.90 -5.68 4.81
N VAL A 83 15.62 -5.56 4.48
CA VAL A 83 14.68 -4.58 5.03
C VAL A 83 13.84 -5.25 6.11
N THR A 84 13.72 -4.61 7.27
CA THR A 84 12.89 -5.12 8.37
C THR A 84 11.42 -4.91 8.07
N VAL A 85 10.61 -5.96 8.27
CA VAL A 85 9.14 -5.87 8.17
C VAL A 85 8.53 -5.58 9.54
N PRO A 86 7.84 -4.45 9.74
CA PRO A 86 7.11 -4.19 10.97
C PRO A 86 5.99 -5.20 11.19
N THR A 87 5.73 -5.56 12.44
CA THR A 87 4.64 -6.47 12.83
C THR A 87 3.39 -5.76 13.31
N GLN A 88 3.45 -4.43 13.44
CA GLN A 88 2.36 -3.58 13.88
C GLN A 88 1.86 -2.72 12.72
N MET A 89 0.56 -2.40 12.75
CA MET A 89 0.01 -1.40 11.84
C MET A 89 0.55 -0.02 12.17
N ILE A 90 0.70 0.81 11.15
CA ILE A 90 0.81 2.25 11.31
C ILE A 90 -0.48 2.83 11.90
N ASP A 91 -0.38 3.97 12.58
CA ASP A 91 -1.49 4.59 13.30
C ASP A 91 -2.75 4.79 12.45
N ARG A 92 -2.58 5.21 11.18
CA ARG A 92 -3.69 5.41 10.25
C ARG A 92 -4.51 4.13 10.05
N HIS A 93 -3.85 3.02 9.77
CA HIS A 93 -4.53 1.75 9.51
C HIS A 93 -5.13 1.17 10.79
N ALA A 94 -4.42 1.30 11.93
CA ALA A 94 -4.94 0.91 13.23
C ALA A 94 -6.23 1.68 13.59
N ALA A 95 -6.24 3.00 13.38
CA ALA A 95 -7.41 3.85 13.61
C ALA A 95 -8.58 3.48 12.69
N GLN A 96 -8.31 3.21 11.40
CA GLN A 96 -9.33 2.75 10.47
C GLN A 96 -9.93 1.41 10.88
N LEU A 97 -9.11 0.45 11.34
CA LEU A 97 -9.62 -0.83 11.82
C LEU A 97 -10.48 -0.66 13.07
N GLN A 98 -10.04 0.17 14.00
CA GLN A 98 -10.79 0.46 15.22
C GLN A 98 -12.15 1.09 14.90
N SER A 99 -12.18 2.02 13.94
CA SER A 99 -13.43 2.58 13.42
C SER A 99 -14.34 1.49 12.85
N LYS A 100 -13.83 0.60 11.99
CA LYS A 100 -14.60 -0.54 11.44
C LYS A 100 -15.19 -1.45 12.52
N ARG A 101 -14.44 -1.74 13.59
CA ARG A 101 -14.93 -2.54 14.73
C ARG A 101 -16.06 -1.87 15.50
N SER A 102 -16.11 -0.55 15.50
CA SER A 102 -17.14 0.23 16.19
C SER A 102 -18.46 0.36 15.42
N PHE A 103 -18.56 -0.16 14.18
CA PHE A 103 -19.80 -0.17 13.41
C PHE A 103 -20.52 -1.53 13.53
N PRO A 104 -21.51 -1.68 14.42
CA PRO A 104 -22.35 -2.88 14.44
C PRO A 104 -23.24 -2.95 13.18
N CYS A 105 -23.12 -4.05 12.43
CA CYS A 105 -24.04 -4.53 11.40
C CYS A 105 -24.64 -3.47 10.43
N ALA A 106 -23.79 -2.65 9.79
CA ALA A 106 -24.22 -1.82 8.65
C ALA A 106 -23.97 -2.47 7.28
N PHE A 107 -23.31 -3.64 7.23
CA PHE A 107 -23.07 -4.39 5.98
C PHE A 107 -24.30 -5.23 5.59
N SER A 108 -25.47 -4.61 5.62
CA SER A 108 -26.74 -5.18 5.18
C SER A 108 -27.71 -4.04 4.95
N ARG A 109 -27.54 -3.38 3.82
CA ARG A 109 -28.59 -2.66 3.10
C ARG A 109 -28.29 -2.70 1.61
#